data_AF-A0A525BWT3-F1
#
_entry.id   AF-A0A525BWT3-F1
#
_cell.length_a   1.000
_cell.length_b   1.000
_cell.length_c   1.000
_cell.angle_alpha   90.00
_cell.angle_beta   90.00
_cell.angle_gamma   90.00
#
_symmetry.space_group_name_H-M   'P 1'
#
loop_
_entity.id
_entity.type
_entity.pdbx_description
1 polymer ?
#
loop_
_entity_poly.entity_id
_entity_poly.type
_entity_poly.pdbx_seq_one_letter_code
_entity_poly.pdbx_strand_id
1 'polypeptide(L)'
;MVALLIGLIFTAAGLFAVLPVDWALQWGPEVLQFLKGATPVLAFLIGFLAIVIGVADIKDRIEAKKEEAADASQLPGDGAQ
;
A
#
# COMPACT_ATOMS: atom_id res chain seq x y z
N MET A 1 11.78 12.33 27.89
CA MET A 1 11.24 11.23 28.74
C MET A 1 9.73 11.06 28.61
N VAL A 2 8.98 12.15 28.41
CA VAL A 2 7.51 12.11 28.25
C VAL A 2 7.04 11.18 27.13
N ALA A 3 7.64 11.24 25.92
CA ALA A 3 7.25 10.37 24.81
C ALA A 3 7.42 8.87 25.10
N LEU A 4 8.51 8.49 25.79
CA LEU A 4 8.75 7.11 26.21
C LEU A 4 7.70 6.63 27.22
N LEU A 5 7.31 7.50 28.15
CA LEU A 5 6.29 7.24 29.15
C LEU A 5 4.90 7.07 28.51
N ILE A 6 4.54 7.95 27.57
CA ILE A 6 3.28 7.85 26.81
C ILE A 6 3.27 6.55 26.00
N GLY A 7 4.34 6.25 25.28
CA GLY A 7 4.45 5.01 24.49
C GLY A 7 4.31 3.76 25.36
N LEU A 8 4.93 3.75 26.54
CA LEU A 8 4.84 2.64 27.49
C LEU A 8 3.40 2.46 28.03
N ILE A 9 2.73 3.56 28.39
CA ILE A 9 1.35 3.53 28.88
C ILE A 9 0.41 3.01 27.79
N PHE A 10 0.54 3.51 26.56
CA PHE A 10 -0.30 3.06 25.43
C PHE A 10 -0.06 1.59 25.09
N THR A 11 1.19 1.14 25.15
CA THR A 11 1.52 -0.28 24.94
C THR A 11 0.91 -1.16 26.02
N ALA A 12 1.05 -0.79 27.30
CA ALA A 12 0.45 -1.53 28.41
C ALA A 12 -1.09 -1.54 28.34
N ALA A 13 -1.70 -0.42 27.98
CA ALA A 13 -3.15 -0.33 27.79
C ALA A 13 -3.64 -1.20 26.62
N GLY A 14 -2.91 -1.24 25.51
CA GLY A 14 -3.22 -2.12 24.37
C GLY A 14 -3.13 -3.60 24.74
N LEU A 15 -2.09 -3.99 25.50
CA LEU A 15 -1.97 -5.35 26.02
C LEU A 15 -3.13 -5.68 26.98
N PHE A 16 -3.44 -4.79 27.92
CA PHE A 16 -4.55 -4.97 28.85
C PHE A 16 -5.92 -5.05 28.16
N ALA A 17 -6.11 -4.35 27.04
CA ALA A 17 -7.36 -4.42 26.28
C ALA A 17 -7.55 -5.78 25.59
N VAL A 18 -6.48 -6.40 25.09
CA VAL A 18 -6.56 -7.62 24.27
C VAL A 18 -6.36 -8.90 25.08
N LEU A 19 -5.76 -8.83 26.26
CA LEU A 19 -5.40 -10.02 27.05
C LEU A 19 -6.66 -10.83 27.46
N PRO A 20 -6.68 -12.16 27.22
CA PRO A 20 -7.83 -13.01 27.55
C PRO A 20 -7.76 -13.45 29.02
N VAL A 21 -7.79 -12.49 29.95
CA VAL A 21 -7.82 -12.74 31.41
C VAL A 21 -9.04 -12.07 32.03
N ASP A 22 -9.62 -12.66 33.07
CA ASP A 22 -10.92 -12.25 33.62
C ASP A 22 -10.92 -10.85 34.25
N TRP A 23 -9.74 -10.34 34.62
CA TRP A 23 -9.56 -8.99 35.18
C TRP A 23 -9.19 -7.93 34.12
N ALA A 24 -9.11 -8.33 32.85
CA ALA A 24 -8.83 -7.47 31.71
C ALA A 24 -10.09 -7.11 30.93
N LEU A 25 -9.94 -6.21 29.95
CA LEU A 25 -11.06 -5.72 29.13
C LEU A 25 -11.57 -6.76 28.13
N GLN A 26 -10.74 -7.76 27.79
CA GLN A 26 -11.08 -8.87 26.90
C GLN A 26 -11.62 -8.46 25.53
N TRP A 27 -11.23 -7.29 25.01
CA TRP A 27 -11.65 -6.76 23.70
C TRP A 27 -11.01 -7.49 22.49
N GLY A 28 -10.31 -8.60 22.73
CA GLY A 28 -9.68 -9.38 21.68
C GLY A 28 -10.65 -9.76 20.53
N PRO A 29 -11.84 -10.30 20.82
CA PRO A 29 -12.84 -10.63 19.80
C PRO A 29 -13.30 -9.43 18.97
N GLU A 30 -13.56 -8.29 19.62
CA GLU A 30 -14.01 -7.05 18.99
C GLU A 30 -12.92 -6.45 18.09
N VAL A 31 -11.67 -6.46 18.56
CA VAL A 31 -10.50 -6.03 17.77
C VAL A 31 -10.33 -6.92 16.55
N LEU A 32 -10.46 -8.24 16.71
CA LEU A 32 -10.40 -9.18 15.59
C LEU A 32 -11.56 -8.99 14.62
N GLN A 33 -12.76 -8.71 15.11
CA GLN A 33 -13.93 -8.43 14.27
C GLN A 33 -13.76 -7.14 13.48
N PHE A 34 -13.25 -6.09 14.12
CA PHE A 34 -12.90 -4.83 13.46
C PHE A 34 -11.83 -5.05 12.38
N LEU A 35 -10.76 -5.79 12.70
CA LEU A 35 -9.69 -6.08 11.75
C LEU A 35 -10.20 -6.89 10.55
N LYS A 36 -11.03 -7.91 10.80
CA LYS A 36 -11.70 -8.69 9.75
C LYS A 36 -12.61 -7.82 8.88
N GLY A 37 -13.31 -6.84 9.46
CA GLY A 37 -14.15 -5.90 8.72
C GLY A 37 -13.35 -4.86 7.92
N ALA A 38 -12.25 -4.37 8.48
CA ALA A 38 -11.38 -3.37 7.84
C ALA A 38 -10.54 -3.99 6.69
N THR A 39 -10.13 -5.25 6.82
CA THR A 39 -9.31 -5.96 5.82
C THR A 39 -9.89 -5.92 4.40
N PRO A 40 -11.15 -6.32 4.13
CA PRO A 40 -11.70 -6.27 2.78
C PRO A 40 -11.86 -4.84 2.25
N VAL A 41 -12.17 -3.87 3.10
CA VAL A 41 -12.28 -2.45 2.71
C VAL A 41 -10.92 -1.92 2.26
N LEU A 42 -9.87 -2.16 3.06
CA LEU A 42 -8.50 -1.78 2.70
C LEU A 42 -8.01 -2.52 1.46
N ALA A 43 -8.29 -3.82 1.35
CA ALA A 43 -7.92 -4.62 0.18
C ALA A 43 -8.58 -4.08 -1.10
N PHE A 44 -9.86 -3.71 -1.04
CA PHE A 44 -10.55 -3.08 -2.16
C PHE A 44 -9.93 -1.73 -2.52
N LEU A 45 -9.71 -0.86 -1.53
CA LEU A 45 -9.13 0.48 -1.77
C LEU A 45 -7.73 0.39 -2.38
N ILE A 46 -6.84 -0.41 -1.76
CA ILE A 46 -5.46 -0.59 -2.24
C ILE A 46 -5.47 -1.27 -3.62
N GLY A 47 -6.28 -2.32 -3.80
CA GLY A 47 -6.39 -3.03 -5.07
C GLY A 47 -6.93 -2.15 -6.20
N PHE A 48 -7.96 -1.35 -5.92
CA PHE A 48 -8.52 -0.41 -6.89
C PHE A 48 -7.49 0.66 -7.30
N LEU A 49 -6.80 1.27 -6.33
CA LEU A 49 -5.72 2.22 -6.62
C LEU A 49 -4.58 1.56 -7.41
N ALA A 50 -4.21 0.33 -7.08
CA ALA A 50 -3.18 -0.42 -7.80
C ALA A 50 -3.58 -0.71 -9.26
N ILE A 51 -4.85 -1.00 -9.55
CA ILE A 51 -5.33 -1.18 -10.93
C ILE A 51 -5.18 0.12 -11.72
N VAL A 52 -5.59 1.26 -11.16
CA VAL A 52 -5.50 2.56 -11.85
C VAL A 52 -4.04 2.92 -12.14
N ILE A 53 -3.14 2.76 -11.15
CA ILE A 53 -1.71 3.01 -11.32
C ILE A 53 -1.10 2.03 -12.33
N GLY A 54 -1.44 0.75 -12.25
CA GLY A 54 -0.92 -0.27 -13.17
C GLY A 54 -1.34 -0.03 -14.62
N VAL A 55 -2.58 0.39 -14.86
CA VAL A 55 -3.04 0.74 -16.22
C VAL A 55 -2.30 1.96 -16.76
N ALA A 56 -2.06 2.98 -15.93
CA ALA A 56 -1.26 4.14 -16.33
C ALA A 56 0.19 3.74 -16.66
N ASP A 57 0.85 2.99 -15.77
CA ASP A 57 2.23 2.51 -15.96
C ASP A 57 2.39 1.66 -17.24
N ILE A 58 1.43 0.77 -17.53
CA ILE A 58 1.46 -0.05 -18.75
C ILE A 58 1.35 0.82 -20.01
N LYS A 59 0.45 1.82 -20.01
CA LYS A 59 0.27 2.72 -21.17
C LYS A 59 1.53 3.56 -21.41
N ASP A 60 2.07 4.16 -20.36
CA ASP A 60 3.29 4.97 -20.44
C ASP A 60 4.48 4.13 -20.95
N ARG A 61 4.59 2.87 -20.51
CA ARG A 61 5.63 1.93 -21.00
C ARG A 61 5.48 1.54 -22.46
N ILE A 62 4.26 1.35 -22.94
CA ILE A 62 4.00 1.00 -24.35
C ILE A 62 4.35 2.18 -25.27
N GLU A 63 4.00 3.40 -24.84
CA GLU A 63 4.25 4.61 -25.61
C GLU A 63 5.75 4.92 -25.69
N ALA A 64 6.48 4.81 -24.57
CA ALA A 64 7.94 4.95 -24.55
C ALA A 64 8.65 3.96 -25.50
N LYS A 65 8.23 2.69 -25.50
CA LYS A 65 8.79 1.68 -26.43
C LYS A 65 8.50 1.98 -27.89
N LYS A 66 7.38 2.64 -28.18
CA LYS A 66 6.99 2.99 -29.56
C LYS A 66 7.79 4.18 -30.07
N GLU A 67 8.07 5.17 -29.23
CA GLU A 67 8.97 6.28 -29.57
C GLU A 67 10.40 5.79 -29.82
N GLU A 68 10.95 4.93 -28.95
CA GLU A 68 12.28 4.34 -29.15
C GLU A 68 12.38 3.55 -30.47
N ALA A 69 11.33 2.82 -30.85
CA ALA A 69 11.28 2.08 -32.11
C ALA A 69 11.09 3.00 -33.34
N ALA A 70 10.39 4.12 -33.19
CA ALA A 70 10.21 5.12 -34.24
C ALA A 70 11.52 5.89 -34.51
N ASP A 71 12.27 6.23 -33.47
CA ASP A 71 13.57 6.90 -33.59
C ASP A 71 14.63 5.98 -34.20
N ALA A 72 14.63 4.70 -33.83
CA ALA A 72 15.54 3.69 -34.40
C ALA A 72 15.27 3.38 -35.89
N SER A 73 14.04 3.63 -36.38
CA SER A 73 13.66 3.43 -37.78
C SER A 73 13.80 4.69 -38.64
N GLN A 74 14.05 5.87 -38.05
CA GLN A 74 14.30 7.12 -38.77
C GLN A 74 15.78 7.43 -39.04
N LEU A 75 16.73 6.60 -38.57
CA LEU A 75 18.13 6.68 -39.01
C LEU A 75 18.39 5.74 -40.20
N PRO A 76 18.09 6.21 -41.42
CA PRO A 76 19.15 6.21 -42.43
C PRO A 76 19.08 7.47 -43.32
N GLY A 77 20.11 8.31 -43.27
CA GLY A 77 20.44 9.16 -44.42
C GLY A 77 20.61 10.66 -44.22
N ASP A 78 21.34 11.11 -43.19
CA ASP A 78 22.05 12.40 -43.28
C ASP A 78 23.55 12.14 -43.16
N GLY A 79 24.30 12.40 -44.23
CA GLY A 79 25.73 12.10 -44.33
C GLY A 79 26.23 11.62 -45.69
N ALA A 80 25.36 11.57 -46.71
CA ALA A 80 25.77 11.30 -48.09
C ALA A 80 25.26 12.40 -49.02
N GLN A 81 25.70 13.65 -48.82
CA GLN A 81 25.97 14.64 -49.88
C GLN A 81 27.09 15.58 -49.43
#